data_AF-A0A847VEU1-F1
#
_entry.id   AF-A0A847VEU1-F1
#
_cell.length_a   1.000
_cell.length_b   1.000
_cell.length_c   1.000
_cell.angle_alpha   90.00
_cell.angle_beta   90.00
_cell.angle_gamma   90.00
#
_symmetry.space_group_name_H-M   'P 1'
#
loop_
_entity.id
_entity.type
_entity.pdbx_description
1 polymer ?
#
loop_
_entity_poly.entity_id
_entity_poly.type
_entity_poly.pdbx_seq_one_letter_code
_entity_poly.pdbx_strand_id
1 'polypeptide(L)'
;MLHPSSFDVIVVGGGHAGTEAALAAARMGCATLLLTQSIETLGQMSCNPSIGGIGKGHLVKEVDALGGAMALATDEAGIQFRILNSSKGPAVRATRAQADRVRYKAAIRRRLENQPNLWLFQQAVDDLLLQGDRVAGAVTQLGIAFRARAVVLTAGTFLDGRIHVGLANHAGGRAGDPPALSLSARLKELKLPQGRLKTGTPPRLDGRTIDFARCTEQPGDGMPGVGGTPPTGPLPVFGFLGTPEQHPRQLPCWITH
;
A
#
# COMPACT_ATOMS: atom_id res chain seq x y z
N MET A 1 17.79 -19.05 -16.63
CA MET A 1 18.75 -18.09 -17.24
C MET A 1 19.19 -17.10 -16.16
N LEU A 2 20.49 -16.78 -16.05
CA LEU A 2 20.98 -15.81 -15.06
C LEU A 2 21.01 -14.40 -15.67
N HIS A 3 20.39 -13.42 -15.02
CA HIS A 3 20.48 -12.01 -15.43
C HIS A 3 21.90 -11.47 -15.19
N PRO A 4 22.49 -10.68 -16.12
CA PRO A 4 23.89 -10.24 -16.01
C PRO A 4 24.13 -9.28 -14.84
N SER A 5 23.16 -8.44 -14.50
CA SER A 5 23.26 -7.51 -13.37
C SER A 5 23.03 -8.21 -12.03
N SER A 6 23.85 -7.85 -11.04
CA SER A 6 23.64 -8.18 -9.62
C SER A 6 23.10 -6.96 -8.87
N PHE A 7 22.27 -7.22 -7.87
CA PHE A 7 21.68 -6.20 -7.00
C PHE A 7 22.20 -6.35 -5.57
N ASP A 8 22.10 -5.30 -4.77
CA ASP A 8 22.32 -5.40 -3.33
C ASP A 8 21.07 -5.94 -2.64
N VAL A 9 19.90 -5.40 -3.02
CA VAL A 9 18.60 -5.74 -2.45
C VAL A 9 17.61 -6.10 -3.55
N ILE A 10 16.92 -7.23 -3.41
CA ILE A 10 15.71 -7.53 -4.16
C ILE A 10 14.50 -7.35 -3.25
N VAL A 11 13.49 -6.63 -3.70
CA VAL A 11 12.19 -6.53 -3.03
C VAL A 11 11.17 -7.31 -3.86
N VAL A 12 10.47 -8.26 -3.24
CA VAL A 12 9.44 -9.08 -3.88
C VAL A 12 8.07 -8.58 -3.45
N GLY A 13 7.29 -8.09 -4.42
CA GLY A 13 5.95 -7.54 -4.25
C GLY A 13 5.96 -6.01 -4.18
N GLY A 14 5.18 -5.37 -5.05
CA GLY A 14 5.04 -3.91 -5.11
C GLY A 14 3.88 -3.32 -4.29
N GLY A 15 3.51 -3.98 -3.19
CA GLY A 15 2.50 -3.48 -2.24
C GLY A 15 3.07 -2.39 -1.31
N HIS A 16 2.26 -1.87 -0.39
CA HIS A 16 2.66 -0.77 0.51
C HIS A 16 4.00 -1.01 1.23
N ALA A 17 4.22 -2.20 1.79
CA ALA A 17 5.49 -2.54 2.44
C ALA A 17 6.66 -2.61 1.45
N GLY A 18 6.45 -3.21 0.27
CA GLY A 18 7.47 -3.33 -0.76
C GLY A 18 7.85 -1.99 -1.37
N THR A 19 6.89 -1.07 -1.51
CA THR A 19 7.15 0.31 -1.91
C THR A 19 8.12 0.99 -0.95
N GLU A 20 7.82 1.01 0.36
CA GLU A 20 8.70 1.67 1.33
C GLU A 20 10.07 0.98 1.43
N ALA A 21 10.11 -0.37 1.39
CA ALA A 21 11.36 -1.11 1.41
C ALA A 21 12.26 -0.82 0.19
N ALA A 22 11.67 -0.79 -1.01
CA ALA A 22 12.39 -0.53 -2.24
C ALA A 22 12.91 0.91 -2.30
N LEU A 23 12.08 1.89 -1.91
CA LEU A 23 12.49 3.29 -1.86
C LEU A 23 13.57 3.52 -0.81
N ALA A 24 13.44 2.93 0.39
CA ALA A 24 14.42 3.06 1.45
C ALA A 24 15.79 2.51 1.02
N ALA A 25 15.84 1.27 0.52
CA ALA A 25 17.09 0.65 0.07
C ALA A 25 17.76 1.46 -1.07
N ALA A 26 16.99 1.89 -2.06
CA ALA A 26 17.50 2.66 -3.19
C ALA A 26 18.04 4.05 -2.76
N ARG A 27 17.36 4.72 -1.83
CA ARG A 27 17.79 6.02 -1.26
C ARG A 27 19.03 5.92 -0.38
N MET A 28 19.25 4.76 0.23
CA MET A 28 20.49 4.44 0.94
C MET A 28 21.66 4.14 -0.01
N GLY A 29 21.45 4.20 -1.34
CA GLY A 29 22.49 3.96 -2.34
C GLY A 29 22.65 2.50 -2.75
N CYS A 30 21.79 1.60 -2.27
CA CYS A 30 21.85 0.19 -2.66
C CYS A 30 21.25 -0.02 -4.06
N ALA A 31 21.92 -0.82 -4.89
CA ALA A 31 21.34 -1.23 -6.16
C ALA A 31 20.13 -2.14 -5.89
N THR A 32 18.92 -1.65 -6.16
CA THR A 32 17.68 -2.27 -5.68
C THR A 32 16.78 -2.71 -6.84
N LEU A 33 16.37 -3.97 -6.86
CA LEU A 33 15.40 -4.49 -7.83
C LEU A 33 14.05 -4.74 -7.15
N LEU A 34 12.99 -4.09 -7.64
CA LEU A 34 11.61 -4.41 -7.25
C LEU A 34 10.99 -5.35 -8.29
N LEU A 35 10.75 -6.59 -7.87
CA LEU A 35 10.01 -7.60 -8.61
C LEU A 35 8.53 -7.53 -8.24
N THR A 36 7.67 -7.36 -9.25
CA THR A 36 6.21 -7.32 -9.07
C THR A 36 5.50 -8.06 -10.18
N GLN A 37 4.38 -8.70 -9.87
CA GLN A 37 3.54 -9.36 -10.89
C GLN A 37 2.91 -8.37 -11.88
N SER A 38 2.67 -7.12 -11.46
CA SER A 38 2.12 -6.05 -12.30
C SER A 38 2.59 -4.69 -11.80
N ILE A 39 3.14 -3.88 -12.71
CA ILE A 39 3.54 -2.49 -12.46
C ILE A 39 2.29 -1.59 -12.31
N GLU A 40 1.19 -1.96 -12.97
CA GLU A 40 -0.08 -1.23 -12.91
C GLU A 40 -0.74 -1.28 -11.52
N THR A 41 -0.30 -2.19 -10.66
CA THR A 41 -0.84 -2.42 -9.30
C THR A 41 0.06 -1.85 -8.19
N LEU A 42 1.16 -1.18 -8.53
CA LEU A 42 2.03 -0.50 -7.56
C LEU A 42 1.25 0.54 -6.75
N GLY A 43 1.25 0.42 -5.42
CA GLY A 43 0.47 1.31 -4.54
C GLY A 43 -1.04 1.06 -4.55
N GLN A 44 -1.53 -0.08 -5.07
CA GLN A 44 -2.96 -0.37 -5.07
C GLN A 44 -3.53 -0.55 -3.66
N MET A 45 -4.54 0.26 -3.33
CA MET A 45 -5.37 0.10 -2.14
C MET A 45 -6.46 -0.95 -2.37
N SER A 46 -6.28 -2.16 -1.83
CA SER A 46 -7.23 -3.28 -2.04
C SER A 46 -8.48 -3.20 -1.15
N CYS A 47 -8.33 -2.69 0.08
CA CYS A 47 -9.40 -2.67 1.08
C CYS A 47 -10.07 -1.29 1.15
N ASN A 48 -9.89 -0.53 2.23
CA ASN A 48 -10.47 0.80 2.44
C ASN A 48 -9.71 1.86 1.62
N PRO A 49 -10.38 2.78 0.89
CA PRO A 49 -9.70 3.90 0.24
C PRO A 49 -9.29 4.99 1.25
N SER A 50 -8.53 4.62 2.29
CA SER A 50 -8.14 5.56 3.35
C SER A 50 -6.80 5.23 3.98
N ILE A 51 -6.07 6.27 4.38
CA ILE A 51 -4.80 6.19 5.09
C ILE A 51 -4.93 6.83 6.48
N GLY A 52 -4.23 6.26 7.46
CA GLY A 52 -4.25 6.70 8.85
C GLY A 52 -5.49 6.28 9.64
N GLY A 53 -5.92 7.13 10.57
CA GLY A 53 -6.84 6.79 11.65
C GLY A 53 -6.11 6.53 12.97
N ILE A 54 -6.85 6.13 14.02
CA ILE A 54 -6.24 5.88 15.34
C ILE A 54 -5.14 4.82 15.23
N GLY A 55 -3.98 5.11 15.83
CA GLY A 55 -2.75 4.30 15.71
C GLY A 55 -2.08 4.46 14.34
N LYS A 56 -2.80 4.17 13.25
CA LYS A 56 -2.27 4.20 11.88
C LYS A 56 -1.76 5.58 11.46
N GLY A 57 -2.42 6.65 11.87
CA GLY A 57 -2.03 8.02 11.53
C GLY A 57 -0.67 8.41 12.12
N HIS A 58 -0.36 7.89 13.32
CA HIS A 58 0.95 8.06 13.94
C HIS A 58 2.02 7.31 13.13
N LEU A 59 1.77 6.04 12.80
CA LEU A 59 2.68 5.24 11.98
C LEU A 59 2.96 5.87 10.61
N VAL A 60 1.96 6.47 9.97
CA VAL A 60 2.16 7.19 8.68
C VAL A 60 3.09 8.38 8.87
N LYS A 61 2.93 9.15 9.95
CA LYS A 61 3.83 10.27 10.26
C LYS A 61 5.24 9.81 10.64
N GLU A 62 5.38 8.70 11.36
CA GLU A 62 6.69 8.11 11.67
C GLU A 62 7.41 7.65 10.39
N VAL A 63 6.69 6.99 9.47
CA VAL A 63 7.22 6.62 8.15
C VAL A 63 7.67 7.86 7.38
N ASP A 64 6.89 8.94 7.42
CA ASP A 64 7.25 10.21 6.77
C ASP A 64 8.50 10.85 7.38
N ALA A 65 8.62 10.86 8.71
CA ALA A 65 9.80 11.38 9.40
C ALA A 65 11.07 10.60 9.04
N LEU A 66 10.94 9.30 8.73
CA LEU A 66 12.02 8.46 8.21
C LEU A 66 12.24 8.60 6.69
N GLY A 67 11.53 9.52 6.04
CA GLY A 67 11.64 9.83 4.62
C GLY A 67 10.83 8.89 3.71
N GLY A 68 9.83 8.17 4.22
CA GLY A 68 8.96 7.29 3.45
C GLY A 68 8.07 8.03 2.45
N ALA A 69 7.33 7.28 1.62
CA ALA A 69 6.49 7.85 0.55
C ALA A 69 5.00 7.95 0.93
N MET A 70 4.54 7.15 1.90
CA MET A 70 3.12 6.98 2.20
C MET A 70 2.39 8.29 2.53
N ALA A 71 3.00 9.17 3.33
CA ALA A 71 2.38 10.44 3.72
C ALA A 71 2.25 11.39 2.53
N LEU A 72 3.33 11.64 1.79
CA LEU A 72 3.32 12.50 0.61
C LEU A 72 2.37 11.99 -0.49
N ALA A 73 2.35 10.68 -0.73
CA ALA A 73 1.38 10.08 -1.66
C ALA A 73 -0.07 10.23 -1.18
N THR A 74 -0.29 10.25 0.13
CA THR A 74 -1.61 10.55 0.71
C THR A 74 -1.97 12.01 0.53
N ASP A 75 -1.02 12.94 0.69
CA ASP A 75 -1.26 14.37 0.47
C ASP A 75 -1.61 14.68 -0.99
N GLU A 76 -0.97 14.04 -1.97
CA GLU A 76 -1.28 14.22 -3.40
C GLU A 76 -2.62 13.58 -3.84
N ALA A 77 -3.13 12.62 -3.06
CA ALA A 77 -4.30 11.83 -3.41
C ALA A 77 -5.49 11.99 -2.46
N GLY A 78 -5.32 12.73 -1.37
CA GLY A 78 -6.26 12.81 -0.28
C GLY A 78 -7.47 13.67 -0.62
N ILE A 79 -8.63 13.05 -0.74
CA ILE A 79 -9.90 13.72 -1.07
C ILE A 79 -10.74 14.04 0.17
N GLN A 80 -10.28 13.69 1.38
CA GLN A 80 -10.90 14.13 2.62
C GLN A 80 -9.91 13.95 3.75
N PHE A 81 -9.60 14.99 4.52
CA PHE A 81 -8.76 14.88 5.72
C PHE A 81 -9.53 15.20 6.99
N ARG A 82 -9.24 14.48 8.07
CA ARG A 82 -9.83 14.70 9.40
C ARG A 82 -8.81 14.43 10.50
N ILE A 83 -8.88 15.21 11.58
CA ILE A 83 -8.26 14.90 12.86
C ILE A 83 -9.28 14.16 13.74
N LEU A 84 -9.04 12.87 13.93
CA LEU A 84 -9.82 12.06 14.87
C LEU A 84 -9.46 12.43 16.30
N ASN A 85 -10.43 12.32 17.21
CA ASN A 85 -10.31 12.72 18.63
C ASN A 85 -9.86 14.18 18.82
N SER A 86 -10.27 15.10 17.93
CA SER A 86 -9.89 16.52 17.99
C SER A 86 -10.24 17.21 19.32
N SER A 87 -11.36 16.82 19.95
CA SER A 87 -11.78 17.32 21.27
C SER A 87 -10.95 16.79 22.45
N LYS A 88 -10.09 15.79 22.23
CA LYS A 88 -9.21 15.21 23.26
C LYS A 88 -7.80 15.80 23.18
N GLY A 89 -6.97 15.48 24.18
CA GLY A 89 -5.58 15.93 24.25
C GLY A 89 -4.73 15.44 23.05
N PRO A 90 -3.63 16.15 22.71
CA PRO A 90 -2.81 15.85 21.53
C PRO A 90 -2.32 14.41 21.43
N ALA A 91 -2.02 13.76 22.56
CA ALA A 91 -1.49 12.40 22.62
C ALA A 91 -2.41 11.32 22.02
N VAL A 92 -3.71 11.60 21.85
CA VAL A 92 -4.69 10.64 21.31
C VAL A 92 -5.33 11.10 19.99
N ARG A 93 -4.87 12.23 19.44
CA ARG A 93 -5.32 12.75 18.14
C ARG A 93 -4.65 11.95 17.03
N ALA A 94 -5.35 11.72 15.92
CA ALA A 94 -4.74 11.09 14.76
C ALA A 94 -5.31 11.61 13.45
N THR A 95 -4.45 11.85 12.47
CA THR A 95 -4.87 12.19 11.12
C THR A 95 -5.42 10.95 10.41
N ARG A 96 -6.52 11.14 9.68
CA ARG A 96 -7.08 10.17 8.75
C ARG A 96 -7.41 10.88 7.44
N ALA A 97 -7.07 10.26 6.32
CA ALA A 97 -7.50 10.73 5.01
C ALA A 97 -8.25 9.66 4.23
N GLN A 98 -9.30 10.04 3.51
CA GLN A 98 -9.79 9.28 2.37
C GLN A 98 -8.93 9.63 1.16
N ALA A 99 -8.57 8.63 0.36
CA ALA A 99 -7.71 8.80 -0.80
C ALA A 99 -8.43 8.38 -2.08
N ASP A 100 -8.26 9.17 -3.12
CA ASP A 100 -8.54 8.74 -4.48
C ASP A 100 -7.57 7.59 -4.81
N ARG A 101 -8.12 6.39 -5.03
CA ARG A 101 -7.33 5.18 -5.27
C ARG A 101 -6.45 5.30 -6.51
N VAL A 102 -6.92 5.99 -7.55
CA VAL A 102 -6.19 6.14 -8.82
C VAL A 102 -5.04 7.11 -8.63
N ARG A 103 -5.30 8.26 -7.99
CA ARG A 103 -4.25 9.25 -7.70
C ARG A 103 -3.18 8.70 -6.77
N TYR A 104 -3.57 7.99 -5.71
CA TYR A 104 -2.59 7.40 -4.78
C TYR A 104 -1.69 6.38 -5.49
N LYS A 105 -2.31 5.50 -6.29
CA LYS A 105 -1.59 4.53 -7.12
C LYS A 105 -0.61 5.23 -8.07
N ALA A 106 -1.04 6.31 -8.73
CA ALA A 106 -0.20 7.10 -9.62
C ALA A 106 0.96 7.79 -8.88
N ALA A 107 0.71 8.38 -7.71
CA ALA A 107 1.73 9.03 -6.88
C ALA A 107 2.81 8.03 -6.45
N ILE A 108 2.42 6.84 -5.97
CA ILE A 108 3.35 5.78 -5.59
C ILE A 108 4.15 5.28 -6.80
N ARG A 109 3.46 4.97 -7.91
CA ARG A 109 4.10 4.50 -9.14
C ARG A 109 5.14 5.49 -9.64
N ARG A 110 4.78 6.78 -9.72
CA ARG A 110 5.70 7.85 -10.13
C ARG A 110 6.94 7.89 -9.25
N ARG A 111 6.78 7.75 -7.94
CA ARG A 111 7.92 7.75 -6.99
C ARG A 111 8.86 6.57 -7.21
N LEU A 112 8.31 5.38 -7.45
CA LEU A 112 9.10 4.18 -7.72
C LEU A 112 9.83 4.26 -9.07
N GLU A 113 9.13 4.67 -10.13
CA GLU A 113 9.69 4.75 -11.50
C GLU A 113 10.80 5.80 -11.63
N ASN A 114 10.79 6.84 -10.79
CA ASN A 114 11.75 7.94 -10.86
C ASN A 114 12.79 7.91 -9.73
N GLN A 115 12.87 6.84 -8.93
CA GLN A 115 13.83 6.73 -7.86
C GLN A 115 15.19 6.24 -8.39
N PRO A 116 16.29 7.01 -8.24
CA PRO A 116 17.63 6.52 -8.56
C PRO A 116 17.98 5.24 -7.78
N ASN A 117 18.77 4.36 -8.40
CA ASN A 117 19.16 3.04 -7.88
C ASN A 117 18.02 2.04 -7.71
N LEU A 118 16.83 2.31 -8.26
CA LEU A 118 15.70 1.39 -8.24
C LEU A 118 15.35 0.94 -9.66
N TRP A 119 15.36 -0.37 -9.89
CA TRP A 119 14.89 -0.99 -11.12
C TRP A 119 13.56 -1.70 -10.85
N LEU A 120 12.61 -1.53 -11.78
CA LEU A 120 11.33 -2.24 -11.75
C LEU A 120 11.35 -3.34 -12.78
N PHE A 121 10.97 -4.56 -12.39
CA PHE A 121 10.87 -5.67 -13.31
C PHE A 121 9.57 -6.45 -13.07
N GLN A 122 8.73 -6.47 -14.10
CA GLN A 122 7.41 -7.08 -14.02
C GLN A 122 7.50 -8.59 -14.23
N GLN A 123 7.66 -9.32 -13.14
CA GLN A 123 7.54 -10.77 -13.08
C GLN A 123 7.13 -11.23 -11.67
N ALA A 124 6.33 -12.30 -11.62
CA ALA A 124 6.13 -13.05 -10.39
C ALA A 124 7.44 -13.77 -9.99
N VAL A 125 7.61 -13.98 -8.68
CA VAL A 125 8.75 -14.72 -8.10
C VAL A 125 8.25 -16.08 -7.65
N ASP A 126 8.92 -17.13 -8.11
CA ASP A 126 8.54 -18.52 -7.81
C ASP A 126 9.52 -19.18 -6.84
N ASP A 127 10.78 -18.72 -6.78
CA ASP A 127 11.82 -19.34 -5.95
C ASP A 127 12.83 -18.31 -5.41
N LEU A 128 13.58 -18.71 -4.38
CA LEU A 128 14.72 -18.01 -3.81
C LEU A 128 16.00 -18.80 -4.06
N LEU A 129 17.02 -18.09 -4.55
CA LEU A 129 18.37 -18.65 -4.64
C LEU A 129 18.98 -18.70 -3.25
N LEU A 130 19.49 -19.86 -2.84
CA LEU A 130 20.16 -20.06 -1.56
C LEU A 130 21.58 -20.59 -1.77
N GLN A 131 22.50 -20.12 -0.93
CA GLN A 131 23.86 -20.64 -0.78
C GLN A 131 24.01 -21.09 0.68
N GLY A 132 23.81 -22.39 0.92
CA GLY A 132 23.58 -22.88 2.29
C GLY A 132 22.32 -22.24 2.87
N ASP A 133 22.44 -21.69 4.07
CA ASP A 133 21.34 -21.02 4.78
C ASP A 133 21.18 -19.53 4.41
N ARG A 134 22.03 -19.01 3.51
CA ARG A 134 22.03 -17.60 3.12
C ARG A 134 21.31 -17.39 1.80
N VAL A 135 20.48 -16.35 1.73
CA VAL A 135 19.87 -15.90 0.48
C VAL A 135 20.91 -15.33 -0.49
N ALA A 136 20.80 -15.70 -1.76
CA ALA A 136 21.67 -15.28 -2.85
C ALA A 136 20.90 -14.61 -4.00
N GLY A 137 19.57 -14.50 -3.91
CA GLY A 137 18.74 -13.86 -4.91
C GLY A 137 17.34 -14.47 -5.04
N ALA A 138 16.69 -14.22 -6.18
CA ALA A 138 15.35 -14.68 -6.48
C ALA A 138 15.24 -15.20 -7.93
N VAL A 139 14.31 -16.11 -8.17
CA VAL A 139 14.01 -16.65 -9.50
C VAL A 139 12.57 -16.29 -9.87
N THR A 140 12.42 -15.69 -11.04
CA THR A 140 11.10 -15.34 -11.56
C THR A 140 10.36 -16.57 -12.12
N GLN A 141 9.06 -16.43 -12.31
CA GLN A 141 8.23 -17.44 -12.97
C GLN A 141 8.71 -17.81 -14.38
N LEU A 142 9.37 -16.89 -15.09
CA LEU A 142 10.02 -17.17 -16.39
C LEU A 142 11.38 -17.89 -16.27
N GLY A 143 11.81 -18.26 -15.06
CA GLY A 143 13.09 -18.92 -14.82
C GLY A 143 14.30 -17.97 -14.93
N ILE A 144 14.09 -16.66 -14.81
CA ILE A 144 15.18 -15.67 -14.76
C ILE A 144 15.65 -15.55 -13.32
N ALA A 145 16.92 -15.88 -13.10
CA ALA A 145 17.58 -15.75 -11.81
C ALA A 145 18.23 -14.36 -11.70
N PHE A 146 17.93 -13.65 -10.60
CA PHE A 146 18.57 -12.39 -10.23
C PHE A 146 19.36 -12.61 -8.94
N ARG A 147 20.64 -12.19 -8.93
CA ARG A 147 21.49 -12.28 -7.74
C ARG A 147 21.30 -11.06 -6.84
N ALA A 148 21.22 -11.30 -5.53
CA ALA A 148 21.25 -10.24 -4.53
C ALA A 148 21.85 -10.67 -3.20
N ARG A 149 22.30 -9.69 -2.41
CA ARG A 149 22.85 -9.91 -1.07
C ARG A 149 21.75 -10.05 -0.02
N ALA A 150 20.62 -9.39 -0.24
CA ALA A 150 19.43 -9.46 0.60
C ALA A 150 18.15 -9.53 -0.24
N VAL A 151 17.11 -10.15 0.33
CA VAL A 151 15.77 -10.22 -0.26
C VAL A 151 14.74 -9.78 0.78
N VAL A 152 13.88 -8.83 0.43
CA VAL A 152 12.74 -8.41 1.24
C VAL A 152 11.45 -8.99 0.63
N LEU A 153 10.80 -9.90 1.34
CA LEU A 153 9.55 -10.53 0.90
C LEU A 153 8.33 -9.75 1.41
N THR A 154 7.55 -9.20 0.48
CA THR A 154 6.32 -8.44 0.80
C THR A 154 5.12 -8.97 0.01
N ALA A 155 4.96 -10.29 0.02
CA ALA A 155 3.99 -11.03 -0.78
C ALA A 155 2.50 -10.79 -0.39
N GLY A 156 2.20 -9.92 0.58
CA GLY A 156 0.85 -9.51 0.92
C GLY A 156 -0.11 -10.68 1.14
N THR A 157 -1.24 -10.67 0.44
CA THR A 157 -2.28 -11.71 0.51
C THR A 157 -2.10 -12.83 -0.53
N PHE A 158 -0.95 -12.88 -1.22
CA PHE A 158 -0.76 -13.74 -2.40
C PHE A 158 -0.28 -15.15 -2.08
N LEU A 159 0.55 -15.34 -1.04
CA LEU A 159 1.08 -16.66 -0.68
C LEU A 159 -0.05 -17.63 -0.30
N ASP A 160 -0.23 -18.68 -1.10
CA ASP A 160 -1.28 -19.69 -0.91
C ASP A 160 -2.67 -19.05 -0.66
N GLY A 161 -2.93 -17.95 -1.38
CA GLY A 161 -4.11 -17.12 -1.22
C GLY A 161 -5.40 -17.84 -1.62
N ARG A 162 -6.44 -17.68 -0.79
CA ARG A 162 -7.79 -18.18 -1.08
C ARG A 162 -8.83 -17.10 -0.84
N ILE A 163 -9.71 -16.92 -1.82
CA ILE A 163 -10.85 -16.01 -1.75
C ILE A 163 -12.07 -16.81 -1.31
N HIS A 164 -12.86 -16.23 -0.40
CA HIS A 164 -14.08 -16.82 0.13
C HIS A 164 -15.27 -15.89 -0.15
N VAL A 165 -16.31 -16.41 -0.80
CA VAL A 165 -17.58 -15.71 -1.07
C VAL A 165 -18.73 -16.64 -0.65
N GLY A 166 -19.33 -16.35 0.51
CA GLY A 166 -20.24 -17.30 1.16
C GLY A 166 -19.52 -18.62 1.45
N LEU A 167 -20.08 -19.74 0.96
CA LEU A 167 -19.47 -21.07 1.05
C LEU A 167 -18.50 -21.38 -0.10
N ALA A 168 -18.58 -20.61 -1.20
CA ALA A 168 -17.68 -20.79 -2.33
C ALA A 168 -16.28 -20.27 -1.99
N ASN A 169 -15.27 -20.99 -2.45
CA ASN A 169 -13.89 -20.55 -2.36
C ASN A 169 -13.10 -20.91 -3.62
N HIS A 170 -12.11 -20.08 -3.95
CA HIS A 170 -11.22 -20.29 -5.08
C HIS A 170 -9.83 -19.72 -4.77
N ALA A 171 -8.82 -20.18 -5.51
CA ALA A 171 -7.45 -19.73 -5.36
C ALA A 171 -7.30 -18.30 -5.91
N GLY A 172 -6.63 -17.42 -5.16
CA GLY A 172 -6.48 -16.01 -5.54
C GLY A 172 -5.81 -15.18 -4.45
N GLY A 173 -4.92 -14.27 -4.85
CA GLY A 173 -4.29 -13.33 -3.91
C GLY A 173 -5.17 -12.10 -3.65
N ARG A 174 -5.82 -11.61 -4.72
CA ARG A 174 -6.85 -10.57 -4.69
C ARG A 174 -7.90 -10.92 -5.75
N ALA A 175 -9.06 -10.28 -5.71
CA ALA A 175 -10.07 -10.48 -6.74
C ALA A 175 -9.48 -10.14 -8.13
N GLY A 176 -9.42 -11.14 -9.02
CA GLY A 176 -8.83 -11.03 -10.35
C GLY A 176 -7.33 -11.36 -10.44
N ASP A 177 -6.62 -11.47 -9.32
CA ASP A 177 -5.18 -11.75 -9.31
C ASP A 177 -4.88 -13.20 -8.85
N PRO A 178 -4.01 -13.95 -9.54
CA PRO A 178 -3.64 -15.30 -9.16
C PRO A 178 -2.87 -15.34 -7.82
N PRO A 179 -2.89 -16.46 -7.10
CA PRO A 179 -2.06 -16.65 -5.91
C PRO A 179 -0.62 -17.01 -6.26
N ALA A 180 0.31 -16.79 -5.31
CA ALA A 180 1.69 -17.22 -5.38
C ALA A 180 1.84 -18.62 -4.73
N LEU A 181 1.72 -19.67 -5.54
CA LEU A 181 1.75 -21.07 -5.06
C LEU A 181 3.19 -21.59 -4.91
N SER A 182 4.01 -21.46 -5.96
CA SER A 182 5.39 -21.96 -6.00
C SER A 182 6.24 -21.35 -4.90
N LEU A 183 6.19 -20.02 -4.74
CA LEU A 183 6.92 -19.32 -3.68
C LEU A 183 6.47 -19.76 -2.28
N SER A 184 5.17 -20.04 -2.08
CA SER A 184 4.69 -20.56 -0.79
C SER A 184 5.23 -21.96 -0.51
N ALA A 185 5.26 -22.84 -1.51
CA ALA A 185 5.85 -24.16 -1.39
C ALA A 185 7.35 -24.07 -1.04
N ARG A 186 8.08 -23.17 -1.70
CA ARG A 186 9.49 -22.93 -1.39
C ARG A 186 9.73 -22.47 0.05
N LEU A 187 8.92 -21.53 0.55
CA LEU A 187 9.04 -21.07 1.94
C LEU A 187 8.71 -22.18 2.95
N LYS A 188 7.83 -23.13 2.58
CA LYS A 188 7.55 -24.32 3.41
C LYS A 188 8.77 -25.23 3.54
N GLU A 189 9.58 -25.35 2.49
CA GLU A 189 10.84 -26.14 2.52
C GLU A 189 11.88 -25.57 3.49
N LEU A 190 11.84 -24.26 3.75
CA LEU A 190 12.70 -23.60 4.75
C LEU A 190 12.30 -23.89 6.19
N LYS A 191 11.21 -24.66 6.41
CA LYS A 191 10.72 -25.08 7.73
C LYS A 191 10.47 -23.92 8.69
N LEU A 192 10.10 -22.75 8.16
CA LEU A 192 9.71 -21.59 8.96
C LEU A 192 8.34 -21.83 9.61
N PRO A 193 8.07 -21.27 10.81
CA PRO A 193 6.74 -21.29 11.41
C PRO A 193 5.72 -20.62 10.50
N GLN A 194 4.55 -21.26 10.35
CA GLN A 194 3.52 -20.82 9.42
C GLN A 194 2.14 -20.81 10.08
N GLY A 195 1.32 -19.86 9.66
CA GLY A 195 -0.08 -19.74 10.04
C GLY A 195 -0.90 -19.18 8.88
N ARG A 196 -2.23 -19.24 9.00
CA ARG A 196 -3.15 -18.63 8.03
C ARG A 196 -3.98 -17.55 8.72
N LEU A 197 -4.03 -16.39 8.10
CA LEU A 197 -4.90 -15.29 8.50
C LEU A 197 -6.00 -15.10 7.46
N LYS A 198 -7.16 -14.64 7.92
CA LYS A 198 -8.30 -14.31 7.05
C LYS A 198 -8.75 -12.89 7.34
N THR A 199 -8.96 -12.11 6.28
CA THR A 199 -9.49 -10.76 6.33
C THR A 199 -10.63 -10.62 5.33
N GLY A 200 -11.56 -9.69 5.61
CA GLY A 200 -12.69 -9.38 4.73
C GLY A 200 -12.55 -8.00 4.09
N THR A 201 -13.19 -7.81 2.94
CA THR A 201 -13.45 -6.48 2.36
C THR A 201 -14.95 -6.35 2.13
N PRO A 202 -15.54 -5.15 2.35
CA PRO A 202 -16.93 -4.92 1.97
C PRO A 202 -17.10 -4.98 0.45
N PRO A 203 -18.33 -5.21 -0.04
CA PRO A 203 -18.66 -5.08 -1.46
C PRO A 203 -18.38 -3.65 -1.96
N ARG A 204 -18.30 -3.50 -3.28
CA ARG A 204 -18.26 -2.20 -3.95
C ARG A 204 -19.64 -1.90 -4.50
N LEU A 205 -20.17 -0.71 -4.20
CA LEU A 205 -21.52 -0.30 -4.56
C LEU A 205 -21.45 0.76 -5.68
N ASP A 206 -22.44 0.76 -6.57
CA ASP A 206 -22.62 1.85 -7.53
C ASP A 206 -23.22 3.05 -6.81
N GLY A 207 -22.51 4.18 -6.77
CA GLY A 207 -22.98 5.38 -6.09
C GLY A 207 -24.30 5.93 -6.66
N ARG A 208 -24.62 5.66 -7.94
CA ARG A 208 -25.84 6.16 -8.59
C ARG A 208 -27.12 5.48 -8.07
N THR A 209 -26.98 4.33 -7.42
CA THR A 209 -28.10 3.57 -6.87
C THR A 209 -28.32 3.85 -5.37
N ILE A 210 -27.57 4.79 -4.79
CA ILE A 210 -27.67 5.18 -3.39
C ILE A 210 -28.44 6.50 -3.27
N ASP A 211 -29.50 6.50 -2.46
CA ASP A 211 -30.20 7.72 -2.07
C ASP A 211 -29.44 8.45 -0.96
N PHE A 212 -28.49 9.30 -1.35
CA PHE A 212 -27.68 10.08 -0.41
C PHE A 212 -28.47 11.13 0.38
N ALA A 213 -29.68 11.51 -0.05
CA ALA A 213 -30.51 12.47 0.67
C ALA A 213 -30.99 11.91 2.02
N ARG A 214 -31.00 10.58 2.16
CA ARG A 214 -31.32 9.87 3.41
C ARG A 214 -30.11 9.60 4.29
N CYS A 215 -28.90 9.92 3.83
CA CYS A 215 -27.67 9.74 4.59
C CYS A 215 -27.26 11.04 5.29
N THR A 216 -26.52 10.93 6.38
CA THR A 216 -25.91 12.09 7.02
C THR A 216 -24.55 12.38 6.38
N GLU A 217 -24.40 13.56 5.78
CA GLU A 217 -23.13 14.01 5.22
C GLU A 217 -22.09 14.26 6.34
N GLN A 218 -20.86 13.82 6.10
CA GLN A 218 -19.70 14.01 6.97
C GLN A 218 -18.55 14.64 6.19
N PRO A 219 -18.39 15.98 6.24
CA PRO A 219 -17.28 16.67 5.60
C PRO A 219 -15.95 16.42 6.33
N GLY A 220 -14.85 16.73 5.64
CA GLY A 220 -13.51 16.79 6.24
C GLY A 220 -13.29 18.07 7.06
N ASP A 221 -12.18 18.12 7.78
CA ASP A 221 -11.72 19.35 8.42
C ASP A 221 -11.28 20.35 7.32
N GLY A 222 -11.48 21.65 7.52
CA GLY A 222 -11.21 22.67 6.49
C GLY A 222 -12.30 22.82 5.42
N MET A 223 -13.32 21.95 5.40
CA MET A 223 -14.48 22.06 4.52
C MET A 223 -15.65 22.79 5.21
N PRO A 224 -16.53 23.48 4.45
CA PRO A 224 -17.82 23.91 4.98
C PRO A 224 -18.60 22.72 5.53
N GLY A 225 -19.23 22.92 6.68
CA GLY A 225 -20.11 21.92 7.27
C GLY A 225 -21.49 21.87 6.60
N VAL A 226 -22.33 20.94 7.08
CA VAL A 226 -23.70 20.76 6.58
C VAL A 226 -24.49 22.06 6.73
N GLY A 227 -25.21 22.47 5.67
CA GLY A 227 -25.97 23.72 5.67
C GLY A 227 -25.11 24.99 5.55
N GLY A 228 -23.84 24.87 5.17
CA GLY A 228 -22.94 26.00 4.93
C GLY A 228 -22.27 26.54 6.20
N THR A 229 -22.24 25.77 7.29
CA THR A 229 -21.54 26.20 8.51
C THR A 229 -20.05 26.41 8.23
N PRO A 230 -19.38 27.38 8.88
CA PRO A 230 -17.96 27.64 8.67
C PRO A 230 -17.08 26.40 8.95
N PRO A 231 -15.92 26.27 8.29
CA PRO A 231 -14.98 25.18 8.54
C PRO A 231 -14.52 25.12 10.00
N THR A 232 -14.40 23.91 10.54
CA THR A 232 -14.05 23.66 11.95
C THR A 232 -12.55 23.72 12.27
N GLY A 233 -11.72 24.16 11.33
CA GLY A 233 -10.26 24.24 11.47
C GLY A 233 -9.53 24.26 10.13
N PRO A 234 -8.18 24.28 10.14
CA PRO A 234 -7.39 24.17 8.92
C PRO A 234 -7.50 22.77 8.30
N LEU A 235 -7.28 22.69 7.00
CA LEU A 235 -7.19 21.41 6.29
C LEU A 235 -5.91 20.66 6.74
N PRO A 236 -6.01 19.46 7.33
CA PRO A 236 -4.84 18.72 7.82
C PRO A 236 -3.98 18.16 6.69
N VAL A 237 -2.69 17.99 6.97
CA VAL A 237 -1.69 17.39 6.07
C VAL A 237 -1.02 16.19 6.77
N PHE A 238 -0.71 15.12 6.01
CA PHE A 238 0.06 13.99 6.55
C PHE A 238 1.56 14.29 6.63
N GLY A 239 2.15 14.69 5.52
CA GLY A 239 3.59 14.93 5.40
C GLY A 239 4.05 16.14 6.22
N PHE A 240 5.21 16.03 6.85
CA PHE A 240 5.85 17.14 7.55
C PHE A 240 6.31 18.25 6.60
N LEU A 241 6.57 17.90 5.33
CA LEU A 241 6.91 18.84 4.25
C LEU A 241 5.75 19.05 3.27
N GLY A 242 4.59 18.44 3.52
CA GLY A 242 3.42 18.57 2.68
C GLY A 242 2.74 19.93 2.89
N THR A 243 1.95 20.35 1.91
CA THR A 243 1.14 21.56 2.01
C THR A 243 -0.30 21.30 1.53
N PRO A 244 -1.31 22.02 2.05
CA PRO A 244 -2.71 21.82 1.66
C PRO A 244 -2.97 21.98 0.15
N GLU A 245 -2.15 22.76 -0.57
CA GLU A 245 -2.27 23.00 -2.01
C GLU A 245 -1.96 21.75 -2.85
N GLN A 246 -1.31 20.75 -2.26
CA GLN A 246 -1.07 19.46 -2.91
C GLN A 246 -2.33 18.59 -2.96
N HIS A 247 -3.32 18.87 -2.10
CA HIS A 247 -4.50 18.05 -1.98
C HIS A 247 -5.44 18.26 -3.18
N PRO A 248 -6.04 17.18 -3.72
CA PRO A 248 -7.14 17.31 -4.65
C PRO A 248 -8.35 17.95 -3.96
N ARG A 249 -9.39 18.23 -4.77
CA ARG A 249 -10.69 18.66 -4.28
C ARG A 249 -11.18 17.74 -3.15
N GLN A 250 -11.48 18.35 -2.02
CA GLN A 250 -12.04 17.68 -0.86
C GLN A 250 -13.51 17.31 -1.08
N LEU A 251 -13.91 16.14 -0.58
CA LEU A 251 -15.22 15.52 -0.74
C LEU A 251 -15.73 15.05 0.64
N PRO A 252 -17.05 15.09 0.85
CA PRO A 252 -17.66 14.51 2.04
C PRO A 252 -17.68 12.97 1.98
N CYS A 253 -17.93 12.36 3.13
CA CYS A 253 -18.39 10.98 3.25
C CYS A 253 -19.85 10.99 3.69
N TRP A 254 -20.52 9.84 3.66
CA TRP A 254 -21.91 9.69 4.08
C TRP A 254 -22.05 8.60 5.13
N ILE A 255 -22.94 8.81 6.10
CA ILE A 255 -23.25 7.91 7.21
C ILE A 255 -24.69 7.41 7.07
N THR A 256 -24.89 6.11 7.28
CA THR A 256 -26.20 5.43 7.33
C THR A 256 -26.11 4.26 8.34
N HIS A 257 -27.25 3.73 8.81
CA HIS A 257 -27.33 2.57 9.72
C HIS A 257 -28.48 1.64 9.35
#